data_AF-A0A2R6GSY3-F1
#
_entry.id   AF-A0A2R6GSY3-F1
#
_cell.length_a   1.000
_cell.length_b   1.000
_cell.length_c   1.000
_cell.angle_alpha   90.00
_cell.angle_beta   90.00
_cell.angle_gamma   90.00
#
_symmetry.space_group_name_H-M   'P 1'
#
loop_
_entity.id
_entity.type
_entity.pdbx_description
1 polymer ?
#
loop_
_entity_poly.entity_id
_entity_poly.type
_entity_poly.pdbx_seq_one_letter_code
_entity_poly.pdbx_strand_id
1 'polypeptide(L)'
;MWPWGHAAVGYLLWSLWVRWRDGRAPTAGVVLPLALGTQFPDLVDKPLAWTFSVLPSGRAGAHSLLVAVPLLAVLWWRFDGPTERRAWVGFAIGYLAHLATDGLYPLLDGEFADLSYLLWPALELPAYEESTGIIGHFLAADITLALLAELLLFAAVTLLWAVDGAPGLRAIGRWCKRRADGASTALSSR
;
A
#
# COMPACT_ATOMS: atom_id res chain seq x y z
N MET A 1 -0.05 10.85 3.72
CA MET A 1 -1.45 10.42 3.93
C MET A 1 -1.43 9.30 4.98
N TRP A 2 -2.58 8.88 5.53
CA TRP A 2 -2.61 7.77 6.48
C TRP A 2 -2.66 6.39 5.79
N PRO A 3 -2.25 5.31 6.47
CA PRO A 3 -2.24 3.94 5.91
C PRO A 3 -3.55 3.52 5.22
N TRP A 4 -4.70 3.87 5.82
CA TRP A 4 -6.02 3.59 5.25
C TRP A 4 -6.33 4.42 4.00
N GLY A 5 -5.85 5.67 3.93
CA GLY A 5 -5.96 6.49 2.74
C GLY A 5 -5.27 5.81 1.56
N HIS A 6 -4.07 5.27 1.77
CA HIS A 6 -3.27 4.66 0.69
C HIS A 6 -3.96 3.41 0.16
N ALA A 7 -4.46 2.58 1.09
CA ALA A 7 -5.25 1.40 0.76
C ALA A 7 -6.54 1.77 0.00
N ALA A 8 -7.25 2.83 0.44
CA ALA A 8 -8.48 3.28 -0.18
C ALA A 8 -8.24 3.78 -1.62
N VAL A 9 -7.28 4.69 -1.81
CA VAL A 9 -6.96 5.22 -3.14
C VAL A 9 -6.47 4.12 -4.07
N GLY A 10 -5.54 3.27 -3.61
CA GLY A 10 -5.02 2.17 -4.42
C GLY A 10 -6.14 1.22 -4.86
N TYR A 11 -7.02 0.81 -3.95
CA TYR A 11 -8.14 -0.06 -4.28
C TYR A 11 -9.14 0.61 -5.23
N LEU A 12 -9.48 1.87 -4.99
CA LEU A 12 -10.42 2.62 -5.82
C LEU A 12 -9.90 2.76 -7.26
N LEU A 13 -8.63 3.16 -7.44
CA LEU A 13 -7.99 3.26 -8.76
C LEU A 13 -8.05 1.93 -9.52
N TRP A 14 -7.69 0.83 -8.83
CA TRP A 14 -7.72 -0.49 -9.45
C TRP A 14 -9.15 -0.97 -9.76
N SER A 15 -10.11 -0.74 -8.85
CA SER A 15 -11.50 -1.12 -9.05
C SER A 15 -12.11 -0.39 -10.26
N LEU A 16 -11.89 0.93 -10.36
CA LEU A 16 -12.34 1.71 -11.52
C LEU A 16 -11.71 1.21 -12.82
N TRP A 17 -10.39 0.97 -12.82
CA TRP A 17 -9.69 0.51 -14.01
C TRP A 17 -10.16 -0.87 -14.49
N VAL A 18 -10.28 -1.85 -13.60
CA VAL A 18 -10.74 -3.21 -13.98
C VAL A 18 -12.19 -3.20 -14.43
N ARG A 19 -13.05 -2.40 -13.80
CA ARG A 19 -14.44 -2.29 -14.25
C ARG A 19 -14.54 -1.66 -15.63
N TRP A 20 -13.79 -0.59 -15.87
CA TRP A 20 -13.75 0.08 -17.16
C TRP A 20 -13.22 -0.84 -18.27
N ARG A 21 -12.15 -1.60 -18.00
CA ARG A 21 -11.49 -2.47 -18.99
C ARG A 21 -12.19 -3.81 -19.21
N ASP A 22 -12.61 -4.45 -18.13
CA ASP A 22 -13.02 -5.86 -18.12
C ASP A 22 -14.47 -6.09 -17.64
N GLY A 23 -15.19 -5.04 -17.21
CA GLY A 23 -16.59 -5.14 -16.76
C GLY A 23 -16.80 -5.98 -15.49
N ARG A 24 -15.74 -6.26 -14.73
CA ARG A 24 -15.76 -7.20 -13.59
C ARG A 24 -15.19 -6.60 -12.31
N ALA A 25 -15.47 -7.25 -11.18
CA ALA A 25 -14.90 -6.90 -9.89
C ALA A 25 -13.39 -7.26 -9.79
N PRO A 26 -12.62 -6.56 -8.93
CA PRO A 26 -11.24 -6.91 -8.62
C PRO A 26 -11.08 -8.34 -8.06
N THR A 27 -10.01 -9.02 -8.44
CA THR A 27 -9.72 -10.38 -7.95
C THR A 27 -8.69 -10.36 -6.82
N ALA A 28 -8.76 -11.38 -5.95
CA ALA A 28 -7.83 -11.50 -4.81
C ALA A 28 -6.35 -11.56 -5.22
N GLY A 29 -6.05 -12.14 -6.40
CA GLY A 29 -4.69 -12.25 -6.92
C GLY A 29 -4.03 -10.90 -7.24
N VAL A 30 -4.82 -9.83 -7.37
CA VAL A 30 -4.30 -8.46 -7.52
C VAL A 30 -4.50 -7.66 -6.25
N VAL A 31 -5.67 -7.78 -5.59
CA VAL A 31 -6.02 -6.98 -4.42
C VAL A 31 -5.08 -7.24 -3.24
N LEU A 32 -4.65 -8.48 -3.00
CA LEU A 32 -3.72 -8.77 -1.90
C LEU A 32 -2.32 -8.14 -2.13
N PRO A 33 -1.66 -8.34 -3.29
CA PRO A 33 -0.42 -7.65 -3.60
C PRO A 33 -0.57 -6.13 -3.65
N LEU A 34 -1.71 -5.61 -4.12
CA LEU A 34 -2.00 -4.18 -4.10
C LEU A 34 -2.02 -3.64 -2.68
N ALA A 35 -2.75 -4.29 -1.76
CA ALA A 35 -2.76 -3.89 -0.37
C ALA A 35 -1.33 -3.88 0.19
N LEU A 36 -0.52 -4.91 -0.08
CA LEU A 36 0.90 -4.91 0.31
C LEU A 36 1.68 -3.74 -0.30
N GLY A 37 1.51 -3.47 -1.59
CA GLY A 37 2.16 -2.36 -2.29
C GLY A 37 1.80 -1.00 -1.67
N THR A 38 0.54 -0.78 -1.31
CA THR A 38 0.09 0.47 -0.67
C THR A 38 0.67 0.71 0.73
N GLN A 39 1.25 -0.31 1.36
CA GLN A 39 1.86 -0.17 2.69
C GLN A 39 3.38 -0.34 2.66
N PHE A 40 3.93 -0.85 1.55
CA PHE A 40 5.33 -1.26 1.48
C PHE A 40 6.32 -0.12 1.77
N PRO A 41 6.17 1.10 1.19
CA PRO A 41 7.12 2.19 1.46
C PRO A 41 7.20 2.52 2.95
N ASP A 42 6.06 2.67 3.60
CA ASP A 42 5.93 2.90 5.04
C ASP A 42 6.51 1.76 5.89
N LEU A 43 6.25 0.51 5.53
CA LEU A 43 6.75 -0.66 6.25
C LEU A 43 8.27 -0.80 6.18
N VAL A 44 8.92 -0.18 5.19
CA VAL A 44 10.38 -0.13 5.06
C VAL A 44 10.93 1.10 5.77
N ASP A 45 10.46 2.28 5.41
CA ASP A 45 11.13 3.52 5.81
C ASP A 45 10.86 3.88 7.26
N LYS A 46 9.63 3.72 7.75
CA LYS A 46 9.28 4.12 9.12
C LYS A 46 10.06 3.33 10.17
N PRO A 47 10.18 1.99 10.12
CA PRO A 47 11.03 1.27 11.07
C PRO A 47 12.51 1.66 10.96
N LEU A 48 13.03 1.80 9.72
CA LEU A 48 14.42 2.15 9.49
C LEU A 48 14.77 3.56 9.97
N ALA A 49 13.84 4.50 9.92
CA ALA A 49 14.03 5.86 10.42
C ALA A 49 13.74 5.97 11.93
N TRP A 50 12.56 5.54 12.37
CA TRP A 50 12.05 5.80 13.73
C TRP A 50 12.63 4.87 14.80
N THR A 51 12.95 3.63 14.43
CA THR A 51 13.39 2.61 15.41
C THR A 51 14.89 2.35 15.30
N PHE A 52 15.40 2.23 14.07
CA PHE A 52 16.80 1.84 13.84
C PHE A 52 17.72 3.02 13.49
N SER A 53 17.18 4.22 13.25
CA SER A 53 17.94 5.43 12.89
C SER A 53 18.93 5.22 11.72
N VAL A 54 18.58 4.34 10.78
CA VAL A 54 19.35 4.03 9.57
C VAL A 54 19.06 5.03 8.47
N LEU A 55 17.78 5.37 8.28
CA LEU A 55 17.36 6.37 7.30
C LEU A 55 17.21 7.74 7.96
N PRO A 56 17.51 8.83 7.22
CA PRO A 56 17.39 10.19 7.75
C PRO A 56 15.93 10.62 7.98
N SER A 57 14.98 9.94 7.36
CA SER A 57 13.55 10.22 7.49
C SER A 57 12.69 8.99 7.21
N GLY A 58 11.48 8.96 7.79
CA GLY A 58 10.43 7.99 7.51
C GLY A 58 9.91 8.03 6.06
N ARG A 59 10.39 8.95 5.22
CA ARG A 59 10.09 9.05 3.78
C ARG A 59 11.33 9.04 2.88
N ALA A 60 12.46 8.48 3.29
CA ALA A 60 13.67 8.55 2.47
C ALA A 60 13.80 7.42 1.42
N GLY A 61 13.96 6.18 1.86
CA GLY A 61 14.44 5.06 1.04
C GLY A 61 13.41 4.55 0.03
N ALA A 62 12.44 3.77 0.50
CA ALA A 62 11.38 3.19 -0.31
C ALA A 62 10.35 4.22 -0.81
N HIS A 63 10.34 5.45 -0.28
CA HIS A 63 9.55 6.52 -0.87
C HIS A 63 10.22 7.19 -2.08
N SER A 64 11.52 6.94 -2.32
CA SER A 64 12.24 7.48 -3.47
C SER A 64 11.96 6.69 -4.75
N LEU A 65 11.69 7.40 -5.85
CA LEU A 65 11.58 6.82 -7.19
C LEU A 65 12.91 6.21 -7.66
N LEU A 66 14.05 6.72 -7.16
CA LEU A 66 15.38 6.17 -7.47
C LEU A 66 15.56 4.76 -6.89
N VAL A 67 14.76 4.38 -5.89
CA VAL A 67 14.73 3.03 -5.31
C VAL A 67 13.54 2.23 -5.84
N ALA A 68 12.35 2.84 -5.85
CA ALA A 68 11.10 2.21 -6.25
C ALA A 68 11.13 1.71 -7.70
N VAL A 69 11.61 2.53 -8.64
CA VAL A 69 11.62 2.16 -10.06
C VAL A 69 12.54 0.98 -10.34
N PRO A 70 13.81 0.96 -9.89
CA PRO A 70 14.66 -0.22 -10.02
C PRO A 70 14.08 -1.47 -9.34
N LEU A 71 13.50 -1.32 -8.14
CA LEU A 71 12.87 -2.44 -7.43
C LEU A 71 11.73 -3.03 -8.27
N LEU A 72 10.79 -2.21 -8.74
CA LEU A 72 9.67 -2.66 -9.55
C LEU A 72 10.14 -3.28 -10.87
N ALA A 73 11.20 -2.75 -11.49
CA ALA A 73 11.82 -3.34 -12.68
C ALA A 73 12.40 -4.73 -12.38
N VAL A 74 13.18 -4.88 -11.31
CA VAL A 74 13.74 -6.20 -10.91
C VAL A 74 12.63 -7.21 -10.64
N LEU A 75 11.58 -6.80 -9.92
CA LEU A 75 10.43 -7.68 -9.67
C LEU A 75 9.70 -8.04 -10.97
N TRP A 76 9.60 -7.12 -11.93
CA TRP A 76 9.06 -7.40 -13.25
C TRP A 76 9.88 -8.46 -13.97
N TRP A 77 11.20 -8.37 -13.96
CA TRP A 77 12.05 -9.39 -14.60
C TRP A 77 11.96 -10.74 -13.90
N ARG A 78 11.80 -10.75 -12.57
CA ARG A 78 11.79 -11.98 -11.76
C ARG A 78 10.46 -12.75 -11.80
N PHE A 79 9.35 -12.07 -12.06
CA PHE A 79 8.00 -12.62 -12.02
C PHE A 79 7.41 -12.77 -13.43
N ASP A 80 7.68 -13.90 -14.08
CA ASP A 80 7.38 -14.14 -15.50
C ASP A 80 6.05 -14.86 -15.78
N GLY A 81 5.51 -15.62 -14.83
CA GLY A 81 4.25 -16.36 -15.01
C GLY A 81 2.97 -15.49 -14.93
N PRO A 82 1.83 -15.95 -15.52
CA PRO A 82 0.59 -15.15 -15.58
C PRO A 82 0.00 -14.78 -14.21
N THR A 83 0.24 -15.58 -13.18
CA THR A 83 -0.25 -15.31 -11.82
C THR A 83 0.65 -14.30 -11.13
N GLU A 84 1.96 -14.48 -11.26
CA GLU A 84 3.01 -13.63 -10.74
C GLU A 84 2.94 -12.24 -11.37
N ARG A 85 2.68 -12.16 -12.68
CA ARG A 85 2.45 -10.89 -13.41
C ARG A 85 1.27 -10.12 -12.84
N ARG A 86 0.16 -10.80 -12.54
CA ARG A 86 -1.02 -10.17 -11.92
C ARG A 86 -0.71 -9.67 -10.51
N ALA A 87 0.06 -10.44 -9.75
CA ALA A 87 0.49 -10.01 -8.42
C ALA A 87 1.43 -8.80 -8.49
N TRP A 88 2.40 -8.81 -9.41
CA TRP A 88 3.28 -7.68 -9.66
C TRP A 88 2.51 -6.43 -10.03
N VAL A 89 1.52 -6.51 -10.93
CA VAL A 89 0.67 -5.36 -11.31
C VAL A 89 -0.02 -4.78 -10.09
N GLY A 90 -0.59 -5.62 -9.23
CA GLY A 90 -1.22 -5.17 -7.98
C GLY A 90 -0.23 -4.43 -7.10
N PHE A 91 0.90 -5.07 -6.80
CA PHE A 91 1.96 -4.48 -5.98
C PHE A 91 2.46 -3.14 -6.53
N ALA A 92 2.78 -3.09 -7.83
CA ALA A 92 3.28 -1.89 -8.49
C ALA A 92 2.28 -0.74 -8.44
N ILE A 93 0.99 -1.00 -8.73
CA ILE A 93 -0.06 0.02 -8.64
C ILE A 93 -0.22 0.50 -7.21
N GLY A 94 -0.23 -0.40 -6.23
CA GLY A 94 -0.32 -0.04 -4.81
C GLY A 94 0.86 0.83 -4.37
N TYR A 95 2.07 0.45 -4.75
CA TYR A 95 3.30 1.19 -4.43
C TYR A 95 3.28 2.60 -5.04
N LEU A 96 2.99 2.71 -6.34
CA LEU A 96 2.96 4.00 -7.02
C LEU A 96 1.80 4.88 -6.53
N ALA A 97 0.65 4.29 -6.21
CA ALA A 97 -0.46 5.01 -5.58
C ALA A 97 -0.02 5.57 -4.22
N HIS A 98 0.71 4.80 -3.41
CA HIS A 98 1.26 5.27 -2.14
C HIS A 98 2.10 6.54 -2.35
N LEU A 99 3.13 6.47 -3.20
CA LEU A 99 4.00 7.62 -3.49
C LEU A 99 3.23 8.85 -3.97
N ALA A 100 2.29 8.65 -4.90
CA ALA A 100 1.50 9.73 -5.47
C ALA A 100 0.61 10.41 -4.42
N THR A 101 -0.04 9.62 -3.58
CA THR A 101 -0.92 10.16 -2.53
C THR A 101 -0.17 10.80 -1.37
N ASP A 102 1.08 10.42 -1.13
CA ASP A 102 1.92 11.09 -0.16
C ASP A 102 2.36 12.48 -0.61
N GLY A 103 2.47 12.69 -1.92
CA GLY A 103 2.76 13.98 -2.54
C GLY A 103 1.51 14.81 -2.84
N LEU A 104 0.30 14.29 -2.62
CA LEU A 104 -0.94 14.97 -2.99
C LEU A 104 -1.13 16.28 -2.22
N TYR A 105 -1.03 16.26 -0.89
CA TYR A 105 -1.20 17.48 -0.09
C TYR A 105 -0.07 18.49 -0.33
N PRO A 106 1.24 18.10 -0.27
CA PRO A 106 2.32 19.02 -0.63
C PRO A 106 2.14 19.68 -2.00
N LEU A 107 1.66 18.93 -3.00
CA LEU A 107 1.38 19.46 -4.33
C LEU A 107 0.25 20.48 -4.33
N LEU A 108 -0.85 20.22 -3.60
CA LEU A 108 -2.01 21.12 -3.51
C LEU A 108 -1.70 22.38 -2.71
N ASP A 109 -0.88 22.24 -1.66
CA ASP A 109 -0.49 23.34 -0.77
C ASP A 109 0.67 24.18 -1.33
N GLY A 110 1.27 23.74 -2.43
CA GLY A 110 2.40 24.42 -3.09
C GLY A 110 3.74 24.21 -2.38
N GLU A 111 3.82 23.27 -1.46
CA GLU A 111 5.00 22.92 -0.67
C GLU A 111 5.90 21.95 -1.45
N PHE A 112 6.42 22.38 -2.60
CA PHE A 112 7.19 21.51 -3.50
C PHE A 112 8.49 20.95 -2.87
N ALA A 113 9.03 21.60 -1.83
CA ALA A 113 10.18 21.08 -1.09
C ALA A 113 9.86 19.73 -0.43
N ASP A 114 8.63 19.51 -0.01
CA ASP A 114 8.15 18.27 0.60
C ASP A 114 7.97 17.14 -0.42
N LEU A 115 8.15 17.40 -1.72
CA LEU A 115 8.22 16.36 -2.75
C LEU A 115 9.65 15.85 -3.00
N SER A 116 10.66 16.43 -2.33
CA SER A 116 12.07 16.07 -2.52
C SER A 116 12.37 14.60 -2.20
N TYR A 117 11.54 13.98 -1.36
CA TYR A 117 11.64 12.55 -1.06
C TYR A 117 11.59 11.65 -2.29
N LEU A 118 10.85 12.07 -3.34
CA LEU A 118 10.71 11.30 -4.57
C LEU A 118 12.04 11.09 -5.30
N LEU A 119 13.03 11.94 -5.04
CA LEU A 119 14.35 11.89 -5.67
C LEU A 119 15.49 11.75 -4.66
N TRP A 120 15.20 11.43 -3.39
CA TRP A 120 16.26 11.16 -2.41
C TRP A 120 17.15 9.98 -2.88
N PRO A 121 18.49 10.03 -2.75
CA PRO A 121 19.30 11.06 -2.09
C PRO A 121 19.80 12.19 -3.00
N ALA A 122 19.28 12.32 -4.23
CA ALA A 122 19.69 13.38 -5.14
C ALA A 122 19.16 14.76 -4.73
N LEU A 123 18.05 14.82 -4.00
CA LEU A 123 17.52 16.03 -3.38
C LEU A 123 17.62 15.95 -1.85
N GLU A 124 17.88 17.10 -1.23
CA GLU A 124 17.88 17.25 0.22
C GLU A 124 16.45 17.14 0.76
N LEU A 125 16.31 16.45 1.89
CA LEU A 125 15.03 16.34 2.58
C LEU A 125 14.80 17.58 3.45
N PRO A 126 13.56 18.10 3.52
CA PRO A 126 13.22 19.11 4.53
C PRO A 126 13.42 18.52 5.94
N ALA A 127 13.55 19.40 6.91
CA ALA A 127 13.61 18.99 8.31
C ALA A 127 12.24 18.42 8.72
N TYR A 128 12.15 17.09 8.84
CA TYR A 128 10.97 16.43 9.38
C TYR A 128 11.03 16.41 10.91
N GLU A 129 9.96 16.84 11.57
CA GLU A 129 9.72 16.45 12.96
C GLU A 129 9.30 14.97 12.97
N GLU A 130 10.28 14.09 13.09
CA GLU A 130 10.03 12.65 13.09
C GLU A 130 9.34 12.21 14.38
N SER A 131 8.40 11.27 14.26
CA SER A 131 7.73 10.68 15.41
C SER A 131 8.68 9.80 16.23
N THR A 132 8.46 9.71 17.54
CA THR A 132 9.15 8.78 18.47
C THR A 132 8.70 7.31 18.32
N GLY A 133 8.38 6.90 17.09
CA GLY A 133 7.88 5.57 16.74
C GLY A 133 6.41 5.54 16.31
N ILE A 134 5.94 4.36 15.91
CA ILE A 134 4.60 4.16 15.33
C ILE A 134 3.50 4.52 16.33
N ILE A 135 3.61 4.07 17.59
CA ILE A 135 2.59 4.34 18.61
C ILE A 135 2.51 5.84 18.90
N GLY A 136 3.66 6.51 19.05
CA GLY A 136 3.72 7.95 19.23
C GLY A 136 3.04 8.72 18.10
N HIS A 137 3.24 8.27 16.85
CA HIS A 137 2.65 8.90 15.67
C HIS A 137 1.11 8.85 15.70
N PHE A 138 0.53 7.72 16.11
CA PHE A 138 -0.92 7.60 16.27
C PHE A 138 -1.47 8.41 17.45
N LEU A 139 -0.72 8.50 18.55
CA LEU A 139 -1.15 9.26 19.74
C LEU A 139 -1.05 10.77 19.53
N ALA A 140 -0.14 11.23 18.67
CA ALA A 140 0.05 12.63 18.30
C ALA A 140 -0.85 13.08 17.12
N ALA A 141 -1.77 12.23 16.67
CA ALA A 141 -2.61 12.52 15.51
C ALA A 141 -3.63 13.62 15.81
N ASP A 142 -3.55 14.74 15.09
CA ASP A 142 -4.56 15.79 15.13
C ASP A 142 -5.78 15.46 14.25
N ILE A 143 -6.96 15.87 14.70
CA ILE A 143 -8.19 15.77 13.89
C ILE A 143 -8.24 16.94 12.91
N THR A 144 -7.80 16.68 11.69
CA THR A 144 -7.82 17.65 10.58
C THR A 144 -8.93 17.35 9.59
N LEU A 145 -9.30 18.33 8.76
CA LEU A 145 -10.26 18.11 7.66
C LEU A 145 -9.73 17.07 6.65
N ALA A 146 -8.42 17.06 6.40
CA ALA A 146 -7.76 16.07 5.57
C ALA A 146 -7.95 14.65 6.13
N LEU A 147 -7.71 14.46 7.43
CA LEU A 147 -7.95 13.17 8.10
C LEU A 147 -9.42 12.73 7.98
N LEU A 148 -10.37 13.64 8.21
CA LEU A 148 -11.80 13.32 8.08
C LEU A 148 -12.18 12.93 6.65
N ALA A 149 -11.63 13.62 5.65
CA ALA A 149 -11.83 13.29 4.24
C ALA A 149 -11.25 11.91 3.89
N GLU A 150 -10.05 11.58 4.40
CA GLU A 150 -9.45 10.26 4.24
C GLU A 150 -10.27 9.15 4.88
N LEU A 151 -10.81 9.39 6.08
CA LEU A 151 -11.67 8.42 6.78
C LEU A 151 -12.98 8.21 6.02
N LEU A 152 -13.60 9.28 5.49
CA LEU A 152 -14.80 9.18 4.66
C LEU A 152 -14.52 8.40 3.37
N LEU A 153 -13.42 8.70 2.69
CA LEU A 153 -12.98 7.97 1.51
C LEU A 153 -12.75 6.49 1.83
N PHE A 154 -12.03 6.20 2.92
CA PHE A 154 -11.77 4.84 3.36
C PHE A 154 -13.06 4.08 3.67
N ALA A 155 -14.03 4.72 4.33
CA ALA A 155 -15.33 4.11 4.60
C ALA A 155 -16.08 3.80 3.29
N ALA A 156 -16.17 4.76 2.37
CA ALA A 156 -16.83 4.57 1.08
C ALA A 156 -16.17 3.46 0.24
N VAL A 157 -14.84 3.42 0.20
CA VAL A 157 -14.08 2.39 -0.52
C VAL A 157 -14.21 1.03 0.15
N THR A 158 -14.29 0.98 1.49
CA THR A 158 -14.55 -0.27 2.22
C THR A 158 -15.92 -0.83 1.86
N LEU A 159 -16.94 0.02 1.73
CA LEU A 159 -18.27 -0.39 1.24
C LEU A 159 -18.20 -0.92 -0.20
N LEU A 160 -17.50 -0.22 -1.10
CA LEU A 160 -17.27 -0.70 -2.46
C LEU A 160 -16.58 -2.07 -2.48
N TRP A 161 -15.53 -2.24 -1.68
CA TRP A 161 -14.80 -3.50 -1.54
C TRP A 161 -15.69 -4.63 -0.99
N ALA A 162 -16.59 -4.31 -0.05
CA ALA A 162 -17.57 -5.27 0.45
C ALA A 162 -18.59 -5.67 -0.62
N VAL A 163 -19.08 -4.71 -1.43
CA VAL A 163 -19.96 -4.96 -2.59
C VAL A 163 -19.24 -5.81 -3.65
N ASP A 164 -17.93 -5.60 -3.83
CA ASP A 164 -17.06 -6.45 -4.65
C ASP A 164 -16.83 -7.86 -4.08
N GLY A 165 -17.44 -8.14 -2.94
CA GLY A 165 -17.39 -9.44 -2.29
C GLY A 165 -16.12 -9.65 -1.51
N ALA A 166 -15.53 -8.59 -0.96
CA ALA A 166 -14.35 -8.65 -0.10
C ALA A 166 -13.19 -9.48 -0.71
N PRO A 167 -12.75 -9.15 -1.94
CA PRO A 167 -11.64 -9.86 -2.58
C PRO A 167 -10.39 -9.79 -1.68
N GLY A 168 -9.75 -10.94 -1.46
CA GLY A 168 -8.69 -11.10 -0.46
C GLY A 168 -9.17 -11.90 0.75
N LEU A 169 -10.03 -11.34 1.61
CA LEU A 169 -10.55 -12.04 2.80
C LEU A 169 -11.28 -13.33 2.42
N ARG A 170 -12.14 -13.30 1.40
CA ARG A 170 -12.80 -14.53 0.93
C ARG A 170 -11.80 -15.58 0.43
N ALA A 171 -10.69 -15.16 -0.18
CA ALA A 171 -9.67 -16.07 -0.67
C ALA A 171 -8.87 -16.71 0.48
N ILE A 172 -8.50 -15.91 1.49
CA ILE A 172 -7.85 -16.37 2.72
C ILE A 172 -8.76 -17.36 3.46
N GLY A 173 -10.04 -17.01 3.66
CA GLY A 173 -11.01 -17.89 4.32
C GLY A 173 -11.17 -19.23 3.60
N ARG A 174 -11.29 -19.22 2.27
CA ARG A 174 -11.34 -20.47 1.47
C ARG A 174 -10.04 -21.29 1.59
N TRP A 175 -8.88 -20.64 1.67
CA TRP A 175 -7.60 -21.33 1.86
C TRP A 175 -7.49 -21.97 3.25
N CYS A 176 -7.88 -21.26 4.31
CA CYS A 176 -7.89 -21.79 5.68
C CYS A 176 -8.82 -23.01 5.78
N LYS A 177 -10.02 -22.92 5.21
CA LYS A 177 -10.98 -24.04 5.20
C LYS A 177 -10.41 -25.29 4.51
N ARG A 178 -9.83 -25.15 3.32
CA ARG A 178 -9.20 -26.28 2.61
C ARG A 178 -8.06 -26.93 3.40
N ARG A 179 -7.26 -26.13 4.12
CA ARG A 179 -6.18 -26.63 4.99
C ARG A 179 -6.75 -27.41 6.17
N ALA A 180 -7.82 -26.94 6.79
CA ALA A 180 -8.49 -27.62 7.90
C ALA A 180 -9.12 -28.96 7.45
N ASP A 181 -9.89 -28.94 6.35
CA ASP A 181 -10.56 -30.13 5.81
C ASP A 181 -9.53 -31.21 5.38
N GLY A 182 -8.41 -30.79 4.78
CA GLY A 182 -7.32 -31.70 4.42
C GLY A 182 -6.58 -32.31 5.62
N ALA A 183 -6.43 -31.55 6.71
CA ALA A 183 -5.85 -32.07 7.95
C ALA A 183 -6.77 -33.09 8.63
N SER A 184 -8.09 -32.85 8.65
CA SER A 184 -9.08 -33.80 9.19
C SER A 184 -9.12 -35.11 8.39
N THR A 185 -9.00 -35.04 7.07
CA THR A 185 -9.00 -36.22 6.20
C THR A 185 -7.77 -37.10 6.43
N ALA A 186 -6.59 -36.50 6.65
CA ALA A 186 -5.34 -37.22 6.93
C ALA A 186 -5.29 -37.89 8.32
N LEU A 187 -6.06 -37.38 9.28
CA LEU A 187 -6.20 -37.96 10.63
C LEU A 187 -7.22 -39.11 10.68
N SER A 188 -8.25 -39.07 9.84
CA SER A 188 -9.27 -40.14 9.75
C SER A 188 -8.82 -41.36 8.96
N SER A 189 -7.72 -41.28 8.20
CA SER A 189 -7.16 -42.37 7.40
C SER A 189 -6.01 -43.12 8.09
N ARG A 190 -5.81 -42.91 9.39
CA ARG A 190 -4.86 -43.62 10.26
C ARG A 190 -5.62 -44.43 11.29
#